data_AF-A0A7C3A6Y3-F1
#
_entry.id   AF-A0A7C3A6Y3-F1
#
_cell.length_a   1.000
_cell.length_b   1.000
_cell.length_c   1.000
_cell.angle_alpha   90.00
_cell.angle_beta   90.00
_cell.angle_gamma   90.00
#
_symmetry.space_group_name_H-M   'P 1'
#
loop_
_entity.id
_entity.type
_entity.pdbx_description
1 polymer ?
#
loop_
_entity_poly.entity_id
_entity_poly.type
_entity_poly.pdbx_seq_one_letter_code
_entity_poly.pdbx_strand_id
1 'polypeptide(L)'
;EEDWLTMTQAAGRLEVAPIYIDDTPGLNILELKALTRRLKAEREDLSLVIVDYLQLMVSGRRVETRQQEISEISRSLKELARELKVPVLALSQLNRAVENRADHRPQLSDLRESGCLTGETLIVLEDGRNIPISELEGKANFRVLALNPETLKLEPMPVSRAFSTGVKPVFKLKTRLGREIRATGNHQFLTIHGWKRLDELQVGDYLALPRLLPVIRKEQTMTDAELALLGHLIGDGCKSSVAVLAESDIYWDRIVSIESDGEERVYDLTVPGHHNFIANNIIVHNSLEQDADLVAFIHREDYYDEKFQDQGDAELIIKKQRNGPLGVVKLKFLKRQMRFISDPTRKAMPGAL
;
A
#
# COMPACT_ATOMS: atom_id res chain seq x y z
N GLU A 1 -7.57 18.14 47.12
CA GLU A 1 -9.04 18.22 47.12
C GLU A 1 -9.59 18.93 45.87
N GLU A 2 -9.02 20.07 45.45
CA GLU A 2 -9.42 20.77 44.19
C GLU A 2 -9.34 19.91 42.92
N ASP A 3 -8.31 19.06 42.79
CA ASP A 3 -8.16 18.16 41.63
C ASP A 3 -9.28 17.12 41.53
N TRP A 4 -9.74 16.59 42.67
CA TRP A 4 -10.83 15.61 42.72
C TRP A 4 -12.16 16.24 42.34
N LEU A 5 -12.40 17.49 42.75
CA LEU A 5 -13.60 18.23 42.35
C LEU A 5 -13.60 18.51 40.84
N THR A 6 -12.44 18.89 40.28
CA THR A 6 -12.24 19.12 38.84
C THR A 6 -12.43 17.83 38.04
N MET A 7 -11.89 16.70 38.51
CA MET A 7 -12.11 15.39 37.89
C MET A 7 -13.56 14.95 37.94
N THR A 8 -14.26 15.18 39.05
CA THR A 8 -15.69 14.83 39.20
C THR A 8 -16.57 15.66 38.25
N GLN A 9 -16.30 16.96 38.11
CA GLN A 9 -16.97 17.82 37.13
C GLN A 9 -16.70 17.38 35.68
N ALA A 10 -15.47 16.95 35.38
CA ALA A 10 -15.12 16.43 34.06
C ALA A 10 -15.79 15.07 33.79
N ALA A 11 -15.88 14.19 34.79
CA ALA A 11 -16.51 12.88 34.69
C ALA A 11 -18.00 13.01 34.32
N GLY A 12 -18.75 13.93 34.94
CA GLY A 12 -20.15 14.16 34.59
C GLY A 12 -20.36 14.65 33.14
N ARG A 13 -19.38 15.39 32.58
CA ARG A 13 -19.41 15.80 31.15
C ARG A 13 -19.11 14.64 30.21
N LEU A 14 -18.25 13.71 30.62
CA LEU A 14 -17.91 12.52 29.84
C LEU A 14 -19.02 11.48 29.87
N GLU A 15 -19.72 11.32 31.00
CA GLU A 15 -20.82 10.36 31.16
C GLU A 15 -21.95 10.59 30.16
N VAL A 16 -22.28 11.86 29.89
CA VAL A 16 -23.32 12.24 28.93
C VAL A 16 -22.78 12.49 27.52
N ALA A 17 -21.47 12.36 27.31
CA ALA A 17 -20.90 12.55 25.98
C ALA A 17 -21.32 11.39 25.08
N PRO A 18 -21.73 11.65 23.82
CA PRO A 18 -22.07 10.60 22.85
C PRO A 18 -20.80 9.94 22.29
N ILE A 19 -19.92 9.48 23.17
CA ILE A 19 -18.64 8.83 22.85
C ILE A 19 -18.72 7.40 23.36
N TYR A 20 -18.54 6.46 22.45
CA TYR A 20 -18.50 5.02 22.76
C TYR A 20 -17.08 4.53 22.53
N ILE A 21 -16.51 3.90 23.54
CA ILE A 21 -15.15 3.35 23.50
C ILE A 21 -15.29 1.84 23.58
N ASP A 22 -14.72 1.16 22.59
CA ASP A 22 -14.49 -0.28 22.60
C ASP A 22 -12.98 -0.49 22.69
N ASP A 23 -12.53 -1.09 23.80
CA ASP A 23 -11.12 -1.34 24.10
C ASP A 23 -10.74 -2.82 23.88
N THR A 24 -11.55 -3.57 23.13
CA THR A 24 -11.30 -4.99 22.85
C THR A 24 -9.98 -5.16 22.10
N PRO A 25 -9.00 -5.91 22.66
CA PRO A 25 -7.69 -6.05 22.04
C PRO A 25 -7.74 -6.96 20.81
N GLY A 26 -6.93 -6.63 19.79
CA GLY A 26 -6.75 -7.50 18.61
C GLY A 26 -7.98 -7.61 17.71
N LEU A 27 -8.88 -6.62 17.78
CA LEU A 27 -10.14 -6.61 17.06
C LEU A 27 -9.93 -6.81 15.54
N ASN A 28 -10.59 -7.83 14.98
CA ASN A 28 -10.52 -8.08 13.55
C ASN A 28 -11.56 -7.24 12.79
N ILE A 29 -11.39 -7.15 11.47
CA ILE A 29 -12.23 -6.31 10.62
C ILE A 29 -13.72 -6.74 10.59
N LEU A 30 -14.02 -8.03 10.77
CA LEU A 30 -15.39 -8.54 10.78
C LEU A 30 -16.09 -8.16 12.09
N GLU A 31 -15.38 -8.27 13.21
CA GLU A 31 -15.84 -7.83 14.53
C GLU A 31 -16.12 -6.33 14.53
N LEU A 32 -15.22 -5.51 13.98
CA LEU A 32 -15.44 -4.07 13.84
C LEU A 32 -16.72 -3.76 13.06
N LYS A 33 -16.93 -4.43 11.93
CA LYS A 33 -18.14 -4.26 11.11
C LYS A 33 -19.39 -4.66 11.89
N ALA A 34 -19.36 -5.76 12.64
CA ALA A 34 -20.49 -6.20 13.45
C ALA A 34 -20.83 -5.20 14.58
N LEU A 35 -19.81 -4.74 15.32
CA LEU A 35 -19.97 -3.79 16.42
C LEU A 35 -20.51 -2.44 15.93
N THR A 36 -19.92 -1.89 14.87
CA THR A 36 -20.34 -0.59 14.31
C THR A 36 -21.75 -0.64 13.71
N ARG A 37 -22.15 -1.74 13.06
CA ARG A 37 -23.53 -1.95 12.58
C ARG A 37 -24.53 -2.03 13.73
N ARG A 38 -24.19 -2.80 14.77
CA ARG A 38 -25.03 -2.90 15.96
C ARG A 38 -25.21 -1.53 16.60
N LEU A 39 -24.11 -0.79 16.80
CA LEU A 39 -24.16 0.55 17.36
C LEU A 39 -25.00 1.51 16.49
N LYS A 40 -24.87 1.45 15.16
CA LYS A 40 -25.69 2.27 14.25
C LYS A 40 -27.19 1.91 14.32
N ALA A 41 -27.53 0.64 14.56
CA ALA A 41 -28.91 0.21 14.72
C ALA A 41 -29.50 0.64 16.08
N GLU A 42 -28.70 0.62 17.14
CA GLU A 42 -29.09 1.11 18.46
C GLU A 42 -29.10 2.65 18.51
N ARG A 43 -28.26 3.31 17.70
CA ARG A 43 -27.99 4.75 17.68
C ARG A 43 -28.01 5.31 16.28
N GLU A 44 -29.16 5.85 15.88
CA GLU A 44 -29.34 6.45 14.56
C GLU A 44 -28.42 7.68 14.35
N ASP A 45 -28.02 8.35 15.44
CA ASP A 45 -27.17 9.55 15.49
C ASP A 45 -25.65 9.28 15.38
N LEU A 46 -25.22 8.02 15.20
CA LEU A 46 -23.81 7.71 14.98
C LEU A 46 -23.30 8.47 13.74
N SER A 47 -22.30 9.35 13.97
CA SER A 47 -21.83 10.35 13.01
C SER A 47 -20.33 10.27 12.70
N LEU A 48 -19.55 9.52 13.46
CA LEU A 48 -18.13 9.28 13.22
C LEU A 48 -17.71 7.94 13.83
N VAL A 49 -16.86 7.19 13.12
CA VAL A 49 -16.15 6.03 13.66
C VAL A 49 -14.65 6.35 13.63
N ILE A 50 -13.96 6.12 14.76
CA ILE A 50 -12.51 6.30 14.86
C ILE A 50 -11.87 4.94 15.13
N VAL A 51 -10.80 4.62 14.39
CA VAL A 51 -9.98 3.43 14.59
C VAL A 51 -8.58 3.86 15.02
N ASP A 52 -8.21 3.54 16.26
CA ASP A 52 -6.89 3.85 16.84
C ASP A 52 -6.15 2.57 17.23
N TYR A 53 -5.16 2.10 16.48
CA TYR A 53 -4.72 2.53 15.15
C TYR A 53 -4.69 1.33 14.19
N LEU A 54 -4.70 1.58 12.88
CA LEU A 54 -4.81 0.57 11.83
C LEU A 54 -3.85 -0.61 12.01
N GLN A 55 -2.62 -0.33 12.42
CA GLN A 55 -1.57 -1.33 12.60
C GLN A 55 -1.74 -2.22 13.83
N LEU A 56 -2.81 -2.09 14.62
CA LEU A 56 -3.19 -3.09 15.63
C LEU A 56 -4.32 -4.01 15.19
N MET A 57 -5.00 -3.68 14.08
CA MET A 57 -6.04 -4.53 13.52
C MET A 57 -5.43 -5.77 12.86
N VAL A 58 -6.18 -6.87 12.88
CA VAL A 58 -5.81 -8.13 12.25
C VAL A 58 -6.84 -8.48 11.20
N SER A 59 -6.41 -8.81 9.99
CA SER A 59 -7.28 -9.50 9.03
C SER A 59 -7.37 -10.95 9.50
N GLY A 60 -8.58 -11.45 9.77
CA GLY A 60 -8.79 -12.85 10.18
C GLY A 60 -8.42 -13.92 9.13
N ARG A 61 -7.65 -13.56 8.10
CA ARG A 61 -7.12 -14.42 7.03
C ARG A 61 -5.59 -14.47 7.13
N ARG A 62 -5.00 -15.57 6.66
CA ARG A 62 -3.55 -15.72 6.58
C ARG A 62 -3.06 -14.91 5.37
N VAL A 63 -2.62 -13.69 5.62
CA VAL A 63 -2.05 -12.82 4.58
C VAL A 63 -0.53 -12.93 4.62
N GLU A 64 0.11 -12.99 3.46
CA GLU A 64 1.56 -13.21 3.37
C GLU A 64 2.36 -12.00 3.86
N THR A 65 1.79 -10.79 3.79
CA THR A 65 2.46 -9.56 4.24
C THR A 65 1.53 -8.65 5.03
N ARG A 66 2.09 -7.95 6.02
CA ARG A 66 1.39 -6.93 6.82
C ARG A 66 0.84 -5.79 5.97
N GLN A 67 1.47 -5.50 4.84
CA GLN A 67 1.04 -4.44 3.93
C GLN A 67 -0.26 -4.82 3.19
N GLN A 68 -0.36 -6.05 2.69
CA GLN A 68 -1.58 -6.57 2.09
C GLN A 68 -2.73 -6.55 3.09
N GLU A 69 -2.47 -6.96 4.33
CA GLU A 69 -3.42 -6.90 5.44
C GLU A 69 -3.93 -5.47 5.71
N ILE A 70 -3.04 -4.47 5.81
CA ILE A 70 -3.44 -3.05 6.00
C ILE A 70 -4.30 -2.55 4.84
N SER A 71 -4.11 -3.09 3.64
CA SER A 71 -4.84 -2.68 2.44
C SER A 71 -6.24 -3.26 2.41
N GLU A 72 -6.36 -4.55 2.74
CA GLU A 72 -7.65 -5.20 2.95
C GLU A 72 -8.44 -4.50 4.05
N ILE A 73 -7.78 -4.12 5.15
CA ILE A 73 -8.38 -3.33 6.24
C ILE A 73 -8.85 -1.96 5.71
N SER A 74 -7.97 -1.20 5.05
CA SER A 74 -8.32 0.15 4.54
C SER A 74 -9.50 0.12 3.58
N ARG A 75 -9.56 -0.88 2.69
CA ARG A 75 -10.69 -1.06 1.77
C ARG A 75 -11.96 -1.45 2.51
N SER A 76 -11.87 -2.37 3.46
CA SER A 76 -13.00 -2.80 4.28
C SER A 76 -13.58 -1.65 5.12
N LEU A 77 -12.74 -0.75 5.63
CA LEU A 77 -13.16 0.45 6.34
C LEU A 77 -13.87 1.44 5.41
N LYS A 78 -13.39 1.59 4.17
CA LYS A 78 -14.07 2.41 3.16
C LYS A 78 -15.46 1.86 2.84
N GLU A 79 -15.56 0.55 2.64
CA GLU A 79 -16.85 -0.12 2.40
C GLU A 79 -17.80 0.10 3.58
N LEU A 80 -17.30 -0.07 4.80
CA LEU A 80 -18.06 0.20 6.03
C LEU A 80 -18.55 1.65 6.09
N ALA A 81 -17.70 2.63 5.77
CA ALA A 81 -18.06 4.04 5.75
C ALA A 81 -19.22 4.32 4.77
N ARG A 82 -19.15 3.73 3.57
CA ARG A 82 -20.19 3.88 2.53
C ARG A 82 -21.49 3.17 2.92
N GLU A 83 -21.38 2.00 3.53
CA GLU A 83 -22.52 1.20 3.99
C GLU A 83 -23.29 1.94 5.10
N LEU A 84 -22.60 2.38 6.15
CA LEU A 84 -23.22 3.08 7.27
C LEU A 84 -23.59 4.53 6.94
N LYS A 85 -23.04 5.08 5.84
CA LYS A 85 -23.05 6.52 5.53
C LYS A 85 -22.48 7.36 6.67
N VAL A 86 -21.43 6.83 7.32
CA VAL A 86 -20.73 7.44 8.45
C VAL A 86 -19.25 7.56 8.09
N PRO A 87 -18.61 8.73 8.23
CA PRO A 87 -17.17 8.87 8.07
C PRO A 87 -16.40 7.93 9.00
N VAL A 88 -15.36 7.30 8.47
CA VAL A 88 -14.42 6.48 9.24
C VAL A 88 -13.05 7.18 9.23
N LEU A 89 -12.58 7.58 10.40
CA LEU A 89 -11.24 8.11 10.60
C LEU A 89 -10.34 7.00 11.13
N ALA A 90 -9.30 6.66 10.37
CA ALA A 90 -8.36 5.64 10.77
C ALA A 90 -7.00 6.27 11.06
N LEU A 91 -6.52 6.10 12.29
CA LEU A 91 -5.20 6.56 12.70
C LEU A 91 -4.16 5.56 12.21
N SER A 92 -3.04 6.07 11.70
CA SER A 92 -1.95 5.27 11.17
C SER A 92 -0.64 5.80 11.70
N GLN A 93 0.14 4.94 12.33
CA GLN A 93 1.50 5.27 12.74
C GLN A 93 2.44 5.31 11.52
N LEU A 94 3.33 6.30 11.46
CA LEU A 94 4.33 6.39 10.40
C LEU A 94 5.52 5.47 10.66
N ASN A 95 6.22 5.07 9.59
CA ASN A 95 7.51 4.41 9.72
C ASN A 95 8.52 5.35 10.41
N ARG A 96 9.30 4.82 11.37
CA ARG A 96 10.36 5.56 12.08
C ARG A 96 11.49 6.05 11.17
N ALA A 97 11.61 5.54 9.95
CA ALA A 97 12.57 6.03 8.95
C ALA A 97 12.45 7.55 8.71
N VAL A 98 11.25 8.14 8.92
CA VAL A 98 11.05 9.60 8.88
C VAL A 98 11.96 10.35 9.84
N GLU A 99 12.23 9.78 11.02
CA GLU A 99 13.03 10.39 12.10
C GLU A 99 14.52 10.46 11.73
N ASN A 100 14.99 9.65 10.78
CA ASN A 100 16.39 9.57 10.39
C ASN A 100 16.73 10.46 9.18
N ARG A 101 15.74 11.11 8.56
CA ARG A 101 15.94 11.98 7.41
C ARG A 101 16.34 13.38 7.87
N ALA A 102 17.12 14.07 7.05
CA ALA A 102 17.41 15.49 7.28
C ALA A 102 16.14 16.36 7.27
N ASP A 103 15.14 15.95 6.49
CA ASP A 103 13.79 16.54 6.49
C ASP A 103 12.80 15.53 7.09
N HIS A 104 12.25 15.87 8.27
CA HIS A 104 11.31 15.04 9.02
C HIS A 104 9.86 15.17 8.51
N ARG A 105 9.63 15.93 7.44
CA ARG A 105 8.29 16.16 6.89
C ARG A 105 7.69 14.86 6.35
N PRO A 106 6.50 14.45 6.83
CA PRO A 106 5.86 13.21 6.39
C PRO A 106 5.48 13.21 4.90
N GLN A 107 5.61 12.04 4.30
CA GLN A 107 5.30 11.72 2.92
C GLN A 107 4.43 10.48 2.86
N LEU A 108 3.77 10.26 1.72
CA LEU A 108 2.88 9.12 1.52
C LEU A 108 3.58 7.76 1.69
N SER A 109 4.87 7.70 1.33
CA SER A 109 5.75 6.56 1.58
C SER A 109 5.99 6.26 3.07
N ASP A 110 5.65 7.19 3.97
CA ASP A 110 5.82 6.98 5.42
C ASP A 110 4.59 6.33 6.05
N LEU A 111 3.41 6.43 5.41
CA LEU A 111 2.22 5.66 5.81
C LEU A 111 2.38 4.18 5.49
N ARG A 112 3.08 3.87 4.39
CA ARG A 112 3.38 2.53 3.88
C ARG A 112 4.59 2.59 2.95
N GLU A 113 5.38 1.53 2.94
CA GLU A 113 6.60 1.37 2.15
C GLU A 113 6.31 1.09 0.67
N SER A 114 5.49 1.92 0.01
CA SER A 114 5.15 1.73 -1.40
C SER A 114 6.37 1.89 -2.31
N GLY A 115 6.75 0.79 -2.94
CA GLY A 115 7.77 0.77 -3.99
C GLY A 115 7.38 1.59 -5.21
N CYS A 116 8.36 2.09 -5.95
CA CYS A 116 8.14 2.73 -7.23
C CYS A 116 9.15 2.23 -8.28
N LEU A 117 8.78 2.33 -9.55
CA LEU A 117 9.55 1.88 -10.71
C LEU A 117 10.05 3.08 -11.52
N THR A 118 11.14 2.94 -12.24
CA THR A 118 11.65 3.99 -13.14
C THR A 118 10.79 4.12 -14.40
N GLY A 119 10.85 5.28 -15.06
CA GLY A 119 9.93 5.66 -16.14
C GLY A 119 10.00 4.80 -17.41
N GLU A 120 11.15 4.20 -17.69
CA GLU A 120 11.40 3.29 -18.81
C GLU A 120 10.86 1.87 -18.57
N THR A 121 10.45 1.57 -17.34
CA THR A 121 9.93 0.25 -16.98
C THR A 121 8.69 -0.08 -17.82
N LEU A 122 8.76 -1.17 -18.57
CA LEU A 122 7.74 -1.61 -19.51
C LEU A 122 6.64 -2.39 -18.80
N ILE A 123 5.43 -1.86 -18.83
CA ILE A 123 4.23 -2.49 -18.28
C ILE A 123 3.58 -3.34 -19.36
N VAL A 124 3.28 -4.60 -19.02
CA VAL A 124 2.57 -5.53 -19.91
C VAL A 124 1.06 -5.30 -19.81
N LEU A 125 0.47 -4.80 -20.89
CA LEU A 125 -0.98 -4.64 -21.01
C LEU A 125 -1.68 -5.97 -21.30
N GLU A 126 -3.00 -6.00 -21.12
CA GLU A 126 -3.81 -7.21 -21.40
C GLU A 126 -3.70 -7.72 -22.84
N ASP A 127 -3.39 -6.84 -23.78
CA ASP A 127 -3.21 -7.15 -25.21
C ASP A 127 -1.77 -7.53 -25.57
N GLY A 128 -0.89 -7.71 -24.57
CA GLY A 128 0.49 -8.12 -24.74
C GLY A 128 1.45 -7.00 -25.14
N ARG A 129 0.98 -5.76 -25.34
CA ARG A 129 1.87 -4.62 -25.57
C ARG A 129 2.66 -4.28 -24.32
N ASN A 130 3.89 -3.84 -24.54
CA ASN A 130 4.79 -3.31 -23.53
C ASN A 130 4.83 -1.79 -23.65
N ILE A 131 4.40 -1.07 -22.63
CA ILE A 131 4.39 0.39 -22.63
C ILE A 131 5.21 0.91 -21.45
N PRO A 132 6.15 1.85 -21.64
CA PRO A 132 6.85 2.50 -20.53
C PRO A 132 5.87 3.10 -19.52
N ILE A 133 6.09 2.90 -18.22
CA ILE A 133 5.20 3.39 -17.17
C ILE A 133 5.09 4.92 -17.18
N SER A 134 6.14 5.63 -17.61
CA SER A 134 6.12 7.08 -17.79
C SER A 134 5.08 7.55 -18.82
N GLU A 135 4.87 6.79 -19.91
CA GLU A 135 3.82 7.10 -20.90
C GLU A 135 2.41 6.80 -20.40
N LEU A 136 2.29 6.06 -19.30
CA LEU A 136 1.01 5.76 -18.66
C LEU A 136 0.62 6.84 -17.64
N GLU A 137 1.52 7.75 -17.26
CA GLU A 137 1.24 8.78 -16.26
C GLU A 137 -0.06 9.55 -16.55
N GLY A 138 -0.94 9.65 -15.55
CA GLY A 138 -2.23 10.32 -15.66
C GLY A 138 -3.31 9.51 -16.39
N LYS A 139 -2.98 8.37 -17.02
CA LYS A 139 -3.97 7.47 -17.63
C LYS A 139 -4.65 6.59 -16.58
N ALA A 140 -5.86 6.15 -16.90
CA ALA A 140 -6.71 5.27 -16.11
C ALA A 140 -7.54 4.38 -17.06
N ASN A 141 -8.26 3.41 -16.51
CA ASN A 141 -9.22 2.55 -17.23
C ASN A 141 -8.60 1.69 -18.35
N PHE A 142 -7.29 1.40 -18.27
CA PHE A 142 -6.65 0.36 -19.08
C PHE A 142 -6.44 -0.89 -18.23
N ARG A 143 -6.09 -2.02 -18.85
CA ARG A 143 -5.90 -3.29 -18.15
C ARG A 143 -4.48 -3.81 -18.32
N VAL A 144 -3.96 -4.37 -17.23
CA VAL A 144 -2.62 -4.99 -17.15
C VAL A 144 -2.77 -6.45 -16.78
N LEU A 145 -1.77 -7.26 -17.08
CA LEU A 145 -1.71 -8.62 -16.58
C LEU A 145 -1.21 -8.63 -15.13
N ALA A 146 -1.96 -9.28 -14.24
CA ALA A 146 -1.62 -9.47 -12.85
C ALA A 146 -1.70 -10.95 -12.48
N LEU A 147 -0.88 -11.39 -11.55
CA LEU A 147 -0.91 -12.74 -11.02
C LEU A 147 -2.00 -12.88 -9.96
N ASN A 148 -2.87 -13.86 -10.12
CA ASN A 148 -3.74 -14.31 -9.05
C ASN A 148 -2.94 -15.19 -8.07
N PRO A 149 -2.75 -14.79 -6.79
CA PRO A 149 -1.91 -15.52 -5.85
C PRO A 149 -2.51 -16.88 -5.43
N GLU A 150 -3.83 -17.06 -5.55
CA GLU A 150 -4.50 -18.31 -5.18
C GLU A 150 -4.35 -19.38 -6.27
N THR A 151 -4.47 -18.97 -7.53
CA THR A 151 -4.43 -19.90 -8.68
C THR A 151 -3.08 -19.96 -9.37
N LEU A 152 -2.19 -19.00 -9.09
CA LEU A 152 -0.92 -18.78 -9.79
C LEU A 152 -1.09 -18.62 -11.31
N LYS A 153 -2.22 -18.03 -11.72
CA LYS A 153 -2.56 -17.72 -13.12
C LYS A 153 -2.53 -16.23 -13.38
N LEU A 154 -2.18 -15.86 -14.62
CA LEU A 154 -2.18 -14.47 -15.06
C LEU A 154 -3.58 -14.06 -15.55
N GLU A 155 -4.12 -13.01 -14.96
CA GLU A 155 -5.46 -12.51 -15.23
C GLU A 155 -5.43 -11.00 -15.56
N PRO A 156 -6.24 -10.52 -16.53
CA PRO A 156 -6.31 -9.10 -16.83
C PRO A 156 -7.02 -8.31 -15.72
N MET A 157 -6.33 -7.33 -15.14
CA MET A 157 -6.84 -6.47 -14.07
C MET A 157 -6.91 -5.01 -14.51
N PRO A 158 -8.00 -4.27 -14.19
CA PRO A 158 -8.08 -2.85 -14.47
C PRO A 158 -7.06 -2.07 -13.65
N VAL A 159 -6.50 -1.03 -14.25
CA VAL A 159 -5.67 -0.02 -13.61
C VAL A 159 -6.54 1.20 -13.34
N SER A 160 -6.66 1.57 -12.07
CA SER A 160 -7.44 2.75 -11.68
C SER A 160 -6.68 4.04 -11.92
N ARG A 161 -5.34 4.03 -11.79
CA ARG A 161 -4.49 5.20 -12.02
C ARG A 161 -3.02 4.81 -12.20
N ALA A 162 -2.32 5.59 -13.03
CA ALA A 162 -0.87 5.63 -13.11
C ALA A 162 -0.38 7.04 -12.72
N PHE A 163 0.72 7.14 -11.96
CA PHE A 163 1.18 8.41 -11.39
C PHE A 163 2.69 8.42 -11.12
N SER A 164 3.31 9.60 -11.13
CA SER A 164 4.67 9.81 -10.60
C SER A 164 4.65 10.12 -9.11
N THR A 165 5.68 9.68 -8.38
CA THR A 165 5.89 10.01 -6.96
C THR A 165 7.14 10.86 -6.72
N GLY A 166 7.67 11.49 -7.77
CA GLY A 166 8.86 12.35 -7.69
C GLY A 166 10.16 11.60 -7.94
N VAL A 167 11.28 12.20 -7.55
CA VAL A 167 12.63 11.64 -7.71
C VAL A 167 13.02 10.88 -6.45
N LYS A 168 13.49 9.64 -6.59
CA LYS A 168 13.90 8.77 -5.48
C LYS A 168 15.17 7.98 -5.83
N PRO A 169 15.95 7.54 -4.82
CA PRO A 169 17.02 6.57 -5.03
C PRO A 169 16.48 5.26 -5.61
N VAL A 170 17.16 4.74 -6.62
CA VAL A 170 16.80 3.50 -7.31
C VAL A 170 17.95 2.51 -7.34
N PHE A 171 17.59 1.25 -7.49
CA PHE A 171 18.49 0.12 -7.60
C PHE A 171 18.16 -0.65 -8.87
N LYS A 172 19.20 -1.15 -9.53
CA LYS A 172 19.10 -2.01 -10.70
C LYS A 172 19.21 -3.47 -10.28
N LEU A 173 18.17 -4.24 -10.54
CA LEU A 173 18.11 -5.68 -10.33
C LEU A 173 18.22 -6.39 -11.67
N LYS A 174 19.07 -7.43 -11.76
CA LYS A 174 19.18 -8.31 -12.92
C LYS A 174 18.98 -9.77 -12.55
N THR A 175 18.24 -10.49 -13.38
CA THR A 175 18.04 -11.93 -13.26
C THR A 175 18.92 -12.71 -14.24
N ARG A 176 19.06 -14.02 -14.03
CA ARG A 176 19.91 -14.90 -14.85
C ARG A 176 19.46 -14.99 -16.31
N LEU A 177 18.16 -14.91 -16.59
CA LEU A 177 17.63 -14.85 -17.96
C LEU A 177 17.80 -13.46 -18.61
N GLY A 178 18.50 -12.54 -17.94
CA GLY A 178 18.77 -11.20 -18.45
C GLY A 178 17.58 -10.24 -18.34
N ARG A 179 16.60 -10.54 -17.47
CA ARG A 179 15.58 -9.54 -17.14
C ARG A 179 16.20 -8.48 -16.24
N GLU A 180 15.91 -7.22 -16.52
CA GLU A 180 16.42 -6.10 -15.75
C GLU A 180 15.25 -5.19 -15.34
N ILE A 181 15.28 -4.70 -14.12
CA ILE A 181 14.31 -3.71 -13.64
C ILE A 181 14.99 -2.73 -12.69
N ARG A 182 14.57 -1.48 -12.73
CA ARG A 182 15.06 -0.42 -11.85
C ARG A 182 13.90 0.06 -10.97
N ALA A 183 14.12 0.02 -9.67
CA ALA A 183 13.07 0.27 -8.69
C ALA A 183 13.64 0.86 -7.40
N THR A 184 12.79 1.46 -6.58
CA THR A 184 13.18 1.92 -5.24
C THR A 184 13.47 0.74 -4.31
N GLY A 185 14.31 0.95 -3.29
CA GLY A 185 14.71 -0.13 -2.36
C GLY A 185 13.55 -0.84 -1.67
N ASN A 186 12.46 -0.12 -1.39
CA ASN A 186 11.26 -0.67 -0.79
C ASN A 186 10.29 -1.36 -1.78
N HIS A 187 10.61 -1.41 -3.08
CA HIS A 187 9.75 -2.10 -4.04
C HIS A 187 9.79 -3.61 -3.84
N GLN A 188 8.61 -4.21 -3.71
CA GLN A 188 8.50 -5.64 -3.47
C GLN A 188 8.43 -6.45 -4.75
N PHE A 189 9.06 -7.62 -4.69
CA PHE A 189 9.08 -8.65 -5.71
C PHE A 189 8.59 -9.96 -5.10
N LEU A 190 7.87 -10.75 -5.89
CA LEU A 190 7.38 -12.04 -5.43
C LEU A 190 8.54 -13.06 -5.47
N THR A 191 8.86 -13.63 -4.31
CA THR A 191 9.85 -14.71 -4.16
C THR A 191 9.16 -16.03 -3.85
N ILE A 192 9.92 -17.13 -3.84
CA ILE A 192 9.43 -18.44 -3.41
C ILE A 192 8.91 -18.47 -1.96
N HIS A 193 9.28 -17.47 -1.15
CA HIS A 193 8.88 -17.33 0.25
C HIS A 193 7.89 -16.18 0.45
N GLY A 194 7.27 -15.68 -0.62
CA GLY A 194 6.36 -14.54 -0.60
C GLY A 194 7.03 -13.24 -1.03
N TRP A 195 6.34 -12.12 -0.83
CA TRP A 195 6.80 -10.80 -1.24
C TRP A 195 7.95 -10.29 -0.36
N LYS A 196 9.01 -9.81 -1.00
CA LYS A 196 10.22 -9.30 -0.33
C LYS A 196 10.66 -7.99 -0.99
N ARG A 197 11.15 -7.03 -0.19
CA ARG A 197 11.61 -5.74 -0.71
C ARG A 197 12.93 -5.87 -1.45
N LEU A 198 13.18 -4.99 -2.41
CA LEU A 198 14.42 -4.97 -3.18
C LEU A 198 15.65 -4.92 -2.26
N ASP A 199 15.64 -4.06 -1.25
CA ASP A 199 16.75 -3.89 -0.30
C ASP A 199 16.93 -5.05 0.69
N GLU A 200 15.97 -5.97 0.76
CA GLU A 200 16.09 -7.21 1.52
C GLU A 200 16.58 -8.37 0.64
N LEU A 201 16.44 -8.28 -0.68
CA LEU A 201 16.82 -9.33 -1.63
C LEU A 201 18.33 -9.53 -1.65
N GLN A 202 18.73 -10.77 -1.91
CA GLN A 202 20.13 -11.15 -2.05
C GLN A 202 20.38 -11.80 -3.41
N VAL A 203 21.61 -11.64 -3.93
CA VAL A 203 22.05 -12.39 -5.12
C VAL A 203 21.95 -13.88 -4.81
N GLY A 204 21.20 -14.62 -5.64
CA GLY A 204 20.84 -16.00 -5.37
C GLY A 204 19.36 -16.23 -5.05
N ASP A 205 18.64 -15.22 -4.58
CA ASP A 205 17.19 -15.30 -4.39
C ASP A 205 16.48 -15.53 -5.75
N TYR A 206 15.29 -16.13 -5.71
CA TYR A 206 14.49 -16.42 -6.89
C TYR A 206 13.27 -15.51 -6.95
N LEU A 207 13.04 -14.88 -8.10
CA LEU A 207 11.89 -14.04 -8.37
C LEU A 207 10.87 -14.73 -9.26
N ALA A 208 9.60 -14.40 -9.06
CA ALA A 208 8.51 -14.83 -9.91
C ALA A 208 8.50 -14.01 -11.22
N LEU A 209 8.63 -14.69 -12.34
CA LEU A 209 8.49 -14.15 -13.68
C LEU A 209 7.32 -14.85 -14.38
N PRO A 210 6.62 -14.20 -15.31
CA PRO A 210 5.67 -14.88 -16.19
C PRO A 210 6.40 -15.90 -17.08
N ARG A 211 5.95 -17.16 -17.06
CA ARG A 211 6.45 -18.25 -17.91
C ARG A 211 5.99 -18.09 -19.35
N LEU A 212 4.72 -17.78 -19.54
CA LEU A 212 4.07 -17.53 -20.83
C LEU A 212 3.18 -16.31 -20.67
N LEU A 213 3.31 -15.33 -21.57
CA LEU A 213 2.33 -14.26 -21.66
C LEU A 213 1.10 -14.82 -22.42
N PRO A 214 -0.12 -14.72 -21.88
CA PRO A 214 -1.33 -15.31 -22.46
C PRO A 214 -1.59 -14.92 -23.93
N VAL A 215 -1.05 -13.79 -24.36
CA VAL A 215 -1.20 -13.24 -25.71
C VAL A 215 -0.24 -13.90 -26.71
N ILE A 216 0.88 -14.47 -26.26
CA ILE A 216 1.82 -15.22 -27.09
C ILE A 216 1.34 -16.68 -27.15
N ARG A 217 0.21 -16.93 -27.83
CA ARG A 217 -0.14 -18.29 -28.24
C ARG A 217 0.79 -18.71 -29.37
N LYS A 218 1.80 -19.53 -29.05
CA LYS A 218 2.31 -20.47 -30.06
C LYS A 218 1.28 -21.58 -30.18
N GLU A 219 0.88 -21.90 -31.41
CA GLU A 219 0.06 -23.09 -31.68
C GLU A 219 0.68 -24.29 -30.98
N GLN A 220 -0.14 -25.10 -30.32
CA GLN A 220 0.33 -26.31 -29.65
C GLN A 220 0.90 -27.26 -30.71
N THR A 221 2.23 -27.41 -30.73
CA THR A 221 2.94 -28.20 -31.74
C THR A 221 3.02 -29.69 -31.40
N MET A 222 2.54 -30.09 -30.21
CA MET A 222 2.56 -31.47 -29.72
C MET A 222 1.18 -31.88 -29.23
N THR A 223 0.76 -33.10 -29.54
CA THR A 223 -0.47 -33.69 -29.01
C THR A 223 -0.37 -33.94 -27.50
N ASP A 224 -1.50 -34.00 -26.80
CA ASP A 224 -1.52 -34.28 -25.35
C ASP A 224 -0.85 -35.61 -24.98
N ALA A 225 -0.88 -36.59 -25.89
CA ALA A 225 -0.20 -37.87 -25.72
C ALA A 225 1.33 -37.74 -25.78
N GLU A 226 1.85 -36.92 -26.70
CA GLU A 226 3.29 -36.64 -26.81
C GLU A 226 3.80 -35.83 -25.61
N LEU A 227 2.99 -34.88 -25.12
CA LEU A 227 3.24 -34.14 -23.88
C LEU A 227 3.28 -35.07 -22.66
N ALA A 228 2.33 -36.00 -22.55
CA ALA A 228 2.29 -36.99 -21.48
C ALA A 228 3.50 -37.93 -21.53
N LEU A 229 3.90 -38.38 -22.72
CA LEU A 229 5.08 -39.21 -22.93
C LEU A 229 6.37 -38.46 -22.56
N LEU A 230 6.52 -37.21 -23.01
CA LEU A 230 7.67 -36.37 -22.65
C LEU A 230 7.74 -36.15 -21.13
N GLY A 231 6.60 -35.86 -20.49
CA GLY A 231 6.51 -35.74 -19.04
C GLY A 231 6.90 -37.02 -18.31
N HIS A 232 6.59 -38.19 -18.87
CA HIS A 232 6.97 -39.49 -18.34
C HIS A 232 8.45 -39.83 -18.57
N LEU A 233 9.04 -39.35 -19.66
CA LEU A 233 10.46 -39.55 -19.99
C LEU A 233 11.38 -38.63 -19.18
N ILE A 234 10.90 -37.45 -18.78
CA ILE A 234 11.69 -36.45 -18.04
C ILE A 234 11.43 -36.51 -16.53
N GLY A 235 10.26 -36.99 -16.09
CA GLY A 235 9.92 -37.13 -14.67
C GLY A 235 9.92 -38.58 -14.20
N ASP A 236 10.51 -38.87 -13.04
CA ASP A 236 10.51 -40.18 -12.35
C ASP A 236 9.11 -40.64 -11.84
N GLY A 237 8.02 -40.25 -12.51
CA GLY A 237 6.68 -40.76 -12.24
C GLY A 237 5.97 -40.24 -10.99
N CYS A 238 6.50 -39.27 -10.24
CA CYS A 238 5.86 -38.75 -9.03
C CYS A 238 4.91 -37.56 -9.31
N LYS A 239 3.60 -37.75 -9.10
CA LYS A 239 2.58 -36.68 -9.04
C LYS A 239 2.23 -36.34 -7.60
N SER A 240 3.01 -35.48 -6.94
CA SER A 240 2.59 -34.86 -5.67
C SER A 240 3.28 -33.53 -5.45
N SER A 241 2.50 -32.49 -5.11
CA SER A 241 2.90 -31.09 -4.84
C SER A 241 3.58 -30.29 -5.97
N VAL A 242 4.23 -30.95 -6.93
CA VAL A 242 4.93 -30.31 -8.07
C VAL A 242 4.00 -29.97 -9.25
N ALA A 243 2.80 -30.57 -9.32
CA ALA A 243 1.84 -30.34 -10.42
C ALA A 243 1.42 -28.88 -10.55
N VAL A 244 1.20 -28.18 -9.41
CA VAL A 244 0.82 -26.76 -9.40
C VAL A 244 1.96 -25.88 -9.95
N LEU A 245 3.22 -26.17 -9.62
CA LEU A 245 4.38 -25.45 -10.18
C LEU A 245 4.63 -25.80 -11.66
N ALA A 246 4.31 -27.02 -12.07
CA ALA A 246 4.41 -27.48 -13.44
C ALA A 246 3.35 -26.82 -14.34
N GLU A 247 2.13 -26.61 -13.84
CA GLU A 247 1.01 -25.98 -14.57
C GLU A 247 0.89 -24.46 -14.33
N SER A 248 1.63 -23.88 -13.38
CA SER A 248 1.58 -22.44 -13.10
C SER A 248 2.12 -21.61 -14.27
N ASP A 249 1.60 -20.40 -14.39
CA ASP A 249 2.07 -19.42 -15.39
C ASP A 249 3.35 -18.71 -14.90
N ILE A 250 4.00 -19.23 -13.85
CA ILE A 250 5.18 -18.63 -13.22
C ILE A 250 6.44 -19.44 -13.52
N TYR A 251 7.53 -18.72 -13.72
CA TYR A 251 8.89 -19.23 -13.75
C TYR A 251 9.70 -18.53 -12.66
N TRP A 252 10.48 -19.29 -11.89
CA TRP A 252 11.33 -18.77 -10.84
C TRP A 252 12.74 -18.54 -11.38
N ASP A 253 13.13 -17.28 -11.58
CA ASP A 253 14.45 -16.93 -12.09
C ASP A 253 15.34 -16.36 -10.99
N ARG A 254 16.63 -16.71 -11.05
CA ARG A 254 17.61 -16.36 -10.02
C ARG A 254 18.14 -14.95 -10.23
N ILE A 255 18.24 -14.17 -9.16
CA ILE A 255 18.90 -12.86 -9.15
C ILE A 255 20.42 -13.06 -9.29
N VAL A 256 21.02 -12.32 -10.23
CA VAL A 256 22.48 -12.34 -10.48
C VAL A 256 23.18 -11.04 -10.06
N SER A 257 22.47 -9.92 -10.02
CA SER A 257 23.02 -8.66 -9.50
C SER A 257 21.93 -7.74 -8.94
N ILE A 258 22.31 -6.96 -7.93
CA ILE A 258 21.54 -5.84 -7.37
C ILE A 258 22.55 -4.73 -7.10
N GLU A 259 22.37 -3.56 -7.72
CA GLU A 259 23.32 -2.45 -7.67
C GLU A 259 22.57 -1.13 -7.44
N SER A 260 23.15 -0.20 -6.67
CA SER A 260 22.61 1.16 -6.59
C SER A 260 22.77 1.86 -7.92
N ASP A 261 21.74 2.58 -8.38
CA ASP A 261 21.67 3.14 -9.73
C ASP A 261 21.17 4.60 -9.74
N GLY A 262 21.64 5.37 -8.75
CA GLY A 262 21.40 6.81 -8.63
C GLY A 262 19.98 7.18 -8.19
N GLU A 263 19.58 8.41 -8.50
CA GLU A 263 18.24 8.94 -8.26
C GLU A 263 17.53 9.22 -9.57
N GLU A 264 16.26 8.84 -9.67
CA GLU A 264 15.47 9.05 -10.86
C GLU A 264 14.01 9.34 -10.52
N ARG A 265 13.29 9.98 -11.46
CA ARG A 265 11.85 10.10 -11.36
C ARG A 265 11.20 8.72 -11.43
N VAL A 266 10.41 8.42 -10.43
CA VAL A 266 9.75 7.13 -10.28
C VAL A 266 8.24 7.24 -10.36
N TYR A 267 7.64 6.11 -10.73
CA TYR A 267 6.24 5.95 -11.11
C TYR A 267 5.65 4.72 -10.46
N ASP A 268 4.33 4.69 -10.41
CA ASP A 268 3.60 3.51 -9.97
C ASP A 268 2.20 3.45 -10.58
N LEU A 269 1.61 2.26 -10.52
CA LEU A 269 0.25 1.96 -10.93
C LEU A 269 -0.62 1.67 -9.72
N THR A 270 -1.94 1.67 -9.93
CA THR A 270 -2.89 1.11 -8.97
C THR A 270 -3.77 0.08 -9.65
N VAL A 271 -3.59 -1.17 -9.24
CA VAL A 271 -4.30 -2.33 -9.78
C VAL A 271 -5.24 -2.88 -8.70
N PRO A 272 -6.51 -2.41 -8.64
CA PRO A 272 -7.50 -2.96 -7.73
C PRO A 272 -7.70 -4.47 -7.97
N GLY A 273 -7.61 -5.28 -6.91
CA GLY A 273 -7.88 -6.72 -6.95
C GLY A 273 -6.65 -7.55 -6.57
N HIS A 274 -5.84 -7.96 -7.55
CA HIS A 274 -4.68 -8.83 -7.30
C HIS A 274 -3.46 -8.10 -6.73
N HIS A 275 -3.47 -6.76 -6.72
CA HIS A 275 -2.42 -5.93 -6.11
C HIS A 275 -1.00 -6.19 -6.61
N ASN A 276 -0.87 -6.62 -7.86
CA ASN A 276 0.41 -6.76 -8.54
C ASN A 276 0.21 -6.55 -10.05
N PHE A 277 1.31 -6.45 -10.79
CA PHE A 277 1.32 -6.39 -12.24
C PHE A 277 2.66 -6.88 -12.79
N ILE A 278 2.74 -7.06 -14.10
CA ILE A 278 3.99 -7.43 -14.79
C ILE A 278 4.70 -6.17 -15.30
N ALA A 279 5.96 -6.03 -14.89
CA ALA A 279 6.86 -4.94 -15.28
C ALA A 279 8.21 -5.51 -15.73
N ASN A 280 8.68 -5.16 -16.93
CA ASN A 280 9.88 -5.73 -17.56
C ASN A 280 9.91 -7.29 -17.54
N ASN A 281 8.73 -7.92 -17.63
CA ASN A 281 8.55 -9.37 -17.48
C ASN A 281 8.98 -9.91 -16.10
N ILE A 282 8.78 -9.13 -15.04
CA ILE A 282 8.93 -9.52 -13.64
C ILE A 282 7.62 -9.20 -12.92
N ILE A 283 7.19 -10.06 -12.00
CA ILE A 283 5.98 -9.82 -11.20
C ILE A 283 6.34 -8.90 -10.04
N VAL A 284 5.68 -7.74 -9.99
CA VAL A 284 5.97 -6.67 -9.04
C VAL A 284 4.73 -6.25 -8.28
N HIS A 285 4.90 -5.88 -7.01
CA HIS A 285 3.78 -5.50 -6.14
C HIS A 285 3.23 -4.11 -6.50
N ASN A 286 1.95 -3.87 -6.21
CA ASN A 286 1.28 -2.60 -6.42
C ASN A 286 1.32 -1.68 -5.18
N SER A 287 1.41 -0.36 -5.32
CA SER A 287 1.20 0.53 -4.17
C SER A 287 -0.24 0.56 -3.70
N LEU A 288 -0.39 0.36 -2.40
CA LEU A 288 -1.64 0.17 -1.69
C LEU A 288 -2.32 1.48 -1.26
N GLU A 289 -1.74 2.62 -1.62
CA GLU A 289 -2.08 3.95 -1.10
C GLU A 289 -3.50 4.45 -1.45
N GLN A 290 -4.25 3.74 -2.31
CA GLN A 290 -5.39 4.34 -3.01
C GLN A 290 -6.79 4.21 -2.36
N ASP A 291 -6.99 3.40 -1.32
CA ASP A 291 -8.33 3.17 -0.79
C ASP A 291 -8.88 4.32 0.07
N ALA A 292 -8.03 5.06 0.78
CA ALA A 292 -8.46 6.23 1.55
C ALA A 292 -9.00 7.36 0.63
N ASP A 293 -10.09 8.01 1.03
CA ASP A 293 -10.63 9.17 0.29
C ASP A 293 -9.84 10.46 0.59
N LEU A 294 -9.29 10.56 1.80
CA LEU A 294 -8.40 11.62 2.27
C LEU A 294 -7.22 11.00 3.03
N VAL A 295 -6.03 11.56 2.84
CA VAL A 295 -4.84 11.27 3.63
C VAL A 295 -4.23 12.58 4.07
N ALA A 296 -4.10 12.76 5.38
CA ALA A 296 -3.48 13.91 5.97
C ALA A 296 -2.44 13.51 7.03
N PHE A 297 -1.40 14.32 7.14
CA PHE A 297 -0.34 14.18 8.13
C PHE A 297 -0.34 15.36 9.07
N ILE A 298 0.05 15.13 10.32
CA ILE A 298 0.35 16.20 11.27
C ILE A 298 1.87 16.26 11.38
N HIS A 299 2.45 17.43 11.11
CA HIS A 299 3.88 17.69 11.21
C HIS A 299 4.13 18.81 12.22
N ARG A 300 5.17 18.65 13.04
CA ARG A 300 5.60 19.60 14.07
C ARG A 300 7.12 19.60 14.13
N GLU A 301 7.74 20.68 13.67
CA GLU A 301 9.20 20.80 13.69
C GLU A 301 9.75 20.84 15.12
N ASP A 302 9.01 21.50 16.02
CA ASP A 302 9.36 21.64 17.44
C ASP A 302 9.35 20.33 18.24
N TYR A 303 8.86 19.24 17.63
CA TYR A 303 8.98 17.89 18.18
C TYR A 303 10.36 17.28 17.91
N TYR A 304 11.00 17.66 16.80
CA TYR A 304 12.32 17.14 16.39
C TYR A 304 13.46 18.06 16.79
N ASP A 305 13.23 19.38 16.78
CA ASP A 305 14.21 20.37 17.24
C ASP A 305 13.62 21.25 18.37
N GLU A 306 14.03 20.99 19.60
CA GLU A 306 13.61 21.77 20.76
C GLU A 306 14.03 23.25 20.69
N LYS A 307 15.06 23.58 19.89
CA LYS A 307 15.56 24.95 19.69
C LYS A 307 14.83 25.70 18.58
N PHE A 308 13.84 25.07 17.94
CA PHE A 308 13.07 25.68 16.87
C PHE A 308 12.37 26.95 17.37
N GLN A 309 12.55 28.06 16.62
CA GLN A 309 12.10 29.39 17.04
C GLN A 309 10.57 29.49 17.16
N ASP A 310 9.83 28.83 16.26
CA ASP A 310 8.38 28.88 16.21
C ASP A 310 7.74 27.73 17.02
N GLN A 311 8.00 27.67 18.33
CA GLN A 311 7.40 26.62 19.18
C GLN A 311 5.87 26.61 19.11
N GLY A 312 5.32 25.40 19.08
CA GLY A 312 3.90 25.15 18.90
C GLY A 312 3.38 25.37 17.48
N ASP A 313 4.21 25.69 16.47
CA ASP A 313 3.77 25.61 15.07
C ASP A 313 3.52 24.14 14.69
N ALA A 314 2.40 23.92 14.00
CA ALA A 314 2.02 22.62 13.47
C ALA A 314 1.46 22.77 12.05
N GLU A 315 1.56 21.71 11.28
CA GLU A 315 1.05 21.67 9.91
C GLU A 315 0.17 20.44 9.72
N LEU A 316 -1.05 20.66 9.22
CA LEU A 316 -1.89 19.61 8.67
C LEU A 316 -1.65 19.54 7.17
N ILE A 317 -0.94 18.51 6.73
CA ILE A 317 -0.51 18.32 5.34
C ILE A 317 -1.49 17.36 4.66
N ILE A 318 -2.33 17.87 3.77
CA ILE A 318 -3.24 17.07 2.94
C ILE A 318 -2.46 16.58 1.72
N LYS A 319 -2.00 15.32 1.77
CA LYS A 319 -1.27 14.68 0.67
C LYS A 319 -2.18 13.95 -0.31
N LYS A 320 -3.39 13.57 0.11
CA LYS A 320 -4.40 12.98 -0.78
C LYS A 320 -5.79 13.49 -0.44
N GLN A 321 -6.56 13.83 -1.47
CA GLN A 321 -7.97 14.14 -1.35
C GLN A 321 -8.69 13.88 -2.68
N ARG A 322 -9.74 13.05 -2.67
CA ARG A 322 -10.47 12.69 -3.90
C ARG A 322 -11.32 13.83 -4.47
N ASN A 323 -11.92 14.64 -3.61
CA ASN A 323 -12.94 15.64 -3.99
C ASN A 323 -12.55 17.07 -3.61
N GLY A 324 -11.25 17.38 -3.55
CA GLY A 324 -10.79 18.66 -3.01
C GLY A 324 -9.29 18.88 -3.20
N PRO A 325 -8.81 20.08 -2.86
CA PRO A 325 -7.41 20.43 -3.07
C PRO A 325 -6.49 19.67 -2.11
N LEU A 326 -5.25 19.52 -2.55
CA LEU A 326 -4.13 19.19 -1.68
C LEU A 326 -3.49 20.48 -1.14
N GLY A 327 -2.72 20.37 -0.07
CA GLY A 327 -2.00 21.52 0.47
C GLY A 327 -1.71 21.41 1.95
N VAL A 328 -1.23 22.51 2.52
CA VAL A 328 -0.83 22.58 3.93
C VAL A 328 -1.70 23.61 4.65
N VAL A 329 -2.31 23.18 5.75
CA VAL A 329 -3.02 24.06 6.68
C VAL A 329 -2.12 24.28 7.89
N LYS A 330 -1.78 25.54 8.15
CA LYS A 330 -1.00 25.92 9.34
C LYS A 330 -1.90 25.95 10.56
N LEU A 331 -1.39 25.37 11.64
CA LEU A 331 -2.05 25.22 12.93
C LEU A 331 -1.10 25.69 14.03
N LYS A 332 -1.68 26.01 15.19
CA LYS A 332 -0.93 26.16 16.45
C LYS A 332 -1.31 25.03 17.40
N PHE A 333 -0.31 24.35 17.97
CA PHE A 333 -0.47 23.34 19.00
C PHE A 333 -0.25 23.95 20.39
N LEU A 334 -1.30 23.91 21.21
CA LEU A 334 -1.29 24.38 22.59
C LEU A 334 -0.97 23.21 23.54
N LYS A 335 0.32 23.00 23.85
CA LYS A 335 0.82 21.87 24.66
C LYS A 335 0.08 21.68 25.98
N ARG A 336 -0.24 22.77 26.70
CA ARG A 336 -0.96 22.71 28.00
C ARG A 336 -2.38 22.12 27.88
N GLN A 337 -2.99 22.19 26.70
CA GLN A 337 -4.37 21.77 26.45
C GLN A 337 -4.44 20.56 25.50
N MET A 338 -3.31 20.07 25.00
CA MET A 338 -3.23 19.03 23.96
C MET A 338 -4.15 19.34 22.76
N ARG A 339 -4.18 20.61 22.33
CA ARG A 339 -5.17 21.12 21.37
C ARG A 339 -4.52 21.80 20.18
N PHE A 340 -4.99 21.49 18.97
CA PHE A 340 -4.69 22.25 17.77
C PHE A 340 -5.73 23.35 17.56
N ILE A 341 -5.28 24.55 17.19
CA ILE A 341 -6.13 25.67 16.80
C ILE A 341 -5.74 26.16 15.40
N SER A 342 -6.71 26.70 14.66
CA SER A 342 -6.40 27.40 13.42
C SER A 342 -5.55 28.63 13.72
N ASP A 343 -4.56 28.90 12.87
CA ASP A 343 -3.84 30.17 12.90
C ASP A 343 -4.54 31.16 11.95
N PRO A 344 -5.33 32.12 12.46
CA PRO A 344 -6.05 33.08 11.61
C PRO A 344 -5.12 34.04 10.85
N THR A 345 -3.83 34.10 11.19
CA THR A 345 -2.87 35.03 10.56
C THR A 345 -2.17 34.47 9.32
N ARG A 346 -2.28 33.17 9.05
CA ARG A 346 -1.61 32.49 7.93
C ARG A 346 -2.63 31.73 7.07
N LYS A 347 -3.07 32.32 5.95
CA LYS A 347 -3.98 31.67 4.99
C LYS A 347 -3.33 30.39 4.42
N ALA A 348 -4.15 29.37 4.17
CA ALA A 348 -3.75 28.17 3.45
C ALA A 348 -3.06 28.56 2.12
N MET A 349 -1.88 28.00 1.85
CA MET A 349 -1.18 28.22 0.59
C MET A 349 -1.54 27.09 -0.39
N PRO A 350 -2.33 27.34 -1.44
CA PRO A 350 -2.53 26.36 -2.50
C PRO A 350 -1.22 26.22 -3.31
N GLY A 351 -0.73 24.98 -3.46
CA GLY A 351 0.34 24.66 -4.41
C GLY A 351 1.77 24.49 -3.85
N ALA A 352 1.99 24.54 -2.54
CA ALA A 352 3.28 24.16 -1.95
C ALA A 352 3.26 22.66 -1.61
N LEU A 353 3.56 21.81 -2.58
CA LEU A 353 3.73 20.37 -2.38
C LEU A 353 5.05 19.86 -2.93
#